data_AF-A0A418XES7-F1
#
_entry.id   AF-A0A418XES7-F1
#
_cell.length_a   1.000
_cell.length_b   1.000
_cell.length_c   1.000
_cell.angle_alpha   90.00
_cell.angle_beta   90.00
_cell.angle_gamma   90.00
#
_symmetry.space_group_name_H-M   'P 1'
#
loop_
_entity.id
_entity.type
_entity.pdbx_description
1 polymer ?
#
loop_
_entity_poly.entity_id
_entity_poly.type
_entity_poly.pdbx_seq_one_letter_code
_entity_poly.pdbx_strand_id
1 'polypeptide(L)'
;MGEFIEERLSVQVDYGADFSEEYAVKISASENGNEYRSLLHPFPKMRCDISYEMRKGQWVIDNVLDLYHRCLGRFAGFRVRNTADYSSNAYKGVPTALDQPMQLVSAGVYQLQKLYGAAGKPTITTGRPVRTVFKPVAGTVLVAIGGVALPSAQWAVDTITGRITLAANKTDTIVGITKAAQAVIDVGTNTFLVGESVVISGVAGMTQINGLRALITAKPDATHITVAINSTAFSTYTSGGTVQTQPVAGEAVTAGFEFDIPCRFDSDLSGITFTTFDVMSAGGIEIIELLNP
;
A
#
# COMPACT_ATOMS: atom_id res chain seq x y z
N MET A 1 5.59 20.12 7.34
CA MET A 1 5.04 18.84 7.82
C MET A 1 4.52 19.11 9.22
N GLY A 2 3.30 18.68 9.54
CA GLY A 2 2.81 18.78 10.92
C GLY A 2 3.61 17.84 11.81
N GLU A 3 3.70 18.12 13.11
CA GLU A 3 4.28 17.14 14.03
C GLU A 3 3.42 15.87 14.05
N PHE A 4 4.04 14.69 14.17
CA PHE A 4 3.34 13.41 14.15
C PHE A 4 3.97 12.45 15.15
N ILE A 5 3.15 11.89 16.03
CA ILE A 5 3.57 10.86 16.97
C ILE A 5 3.24 9.48 16.41
N GLU A 6 4.20 8.54 16.46
CA GLU A 6 4.02 7.17 15.94
C GLU A 6 3.19 6.27 16.86
N GLU A 7 2.31 6.87 17.66
CA GLU A 7 1.38 6.17 18.53
C GLU A 7 0.08 5.88 17.77
N ARG A 8 -0.54 4.72 18.07
CA ARG A 8 -1.85 4.36 17.54
C ARG A 8 -2.91 4.61 18.59
N LEU A 9 -4.01 5.24 18.19
CA LEU A 9 -5.19 5.38 19.02
C LEU A 9 -5.68 4.01 19.49
N SER A 10 -6.01 3.91 20.78
CA SER A 10 -6.44 2.67 21.41
C SER A 10 -7.74 2.13 20.79
N VAL A 11 -7.69 0.88 20.33
CA VAL A 11 -8.72 0.21 19.51
C VAL A 11 -9.95 -0.23 20.33
N GLN A 12 -9.99 0.04 21.64
CA GLN A 12 -11.20 -0.19 22.46
C GLN A 12 -12.25 0.90 22.27
N VAL A 13 -12.36 1.39 21.05
CA VAL A 13 -13.44 2.27 20.63
C VAL A 13 -14.74 1.47 20.78
N ASP A 14 -15.71 2.02 21.51
CA ASP A 14 -16.95 1.31 21.79
C ASP A 14 -17.71 0.96 20.50
N TYR A 15 -18.58 -0.04 20.61
CA TYR A 15 -19.42 -0.54 19.52
C TYR A 15 -20.43 0.56 19.13
N GLY A 16 -20.00 1.50 18.28
CA GLY A 16 -20.76 2.71 17.95
C GLY A 16 -19.93 3.91 17.50
N ALA A 17 -18.59 3.85 17.48
CA ALA A 17 -17.86 4.92 16.81
C ALA A 17 -18.07 4.88 15.30
N ASP A 18 -18.49 6.02 14.78
CA ASP A 18 -18.81 6.19 13.38
C ASP A 18 -17.56 6.61 12.62
N PHE A 19 -17.01 5.68 11.85
CA PHE A 19 -16.07 6.03 10.78
C PHE A 19 -16.87 6.48 9.57
N SER A 20 -16.76 7.75 9.22
CA SER A 20 -17.35 8.33 8.02
C SER A 20 -16.26 8.73 7.03
N GLU A 21 -16.57 8.65 5.74
CA GLU A 21 -15.70 9.14 4.69
C GLU A 21 -16.43 10.20 3.87
N GLU A 22 -15.76 11.32 3.63
CA GLU A 22 -16.27 12.44 2.85
C GLU A 22 -15.37 12.72 1.64
N TYR A 23 -15.97 13.34 0.62
CA TYR A 23 -15.26 13.91 -0.51
C TYR A 23 -15.44 15.42 -0.48
N ALA A 24 -14.36 16.16 -0.76
CA ALA A 24 -14.40 17.61 -0.80
C ALA A 24 -15.07 18.09 -2.11
N VAL A 25 -16.41 18.21 -2.08
CA VAL A 25 -17.22 18.70 -3.21
C VAL A 25 -17.86 20.03 -2.85
N LYS A 26 -17.55 21.08 -3.61
CA LYS A 26 -18.24 22.36 -3.52
C LYS A 26 -19.50 22.32 -4.38
N ILE A 27 -20.65 22.56 -3.75
CA ILE A 27 -21.95 22.60 -4.43
C ILE A 27 -22.44 24.06 -4.45
N SER A 28 -22.84 24.54 -5.62
CA SER A 28 -23.47 25.86 -5.80
C SER A 28 -24.71 25.73 -6.66
N ALA A 29 -25.79 26.40 -6.28
CA ALA A 29 -27.05 26.41 -7.03
C ALA A 29 -27.32 27.80 -7.64
N SER A 30 -27.89 27.84 -8.84
CA SER A 30 -28.45 29.08 -9.41
C SER A 30 -29.84 29.35 -8.83
N GLU A 31 -30.31 30.60 -8.90
CA GLU A 31 -31.66 30.98 -8.47
C GLU A 31 -32.77 30.25 -9.25
N ASN A 32 -32.45 29.79 -10.47
CA ASN A 32 -33.36 28.98 -11.29
C ASN A 32 -33.29 27.47 -10.96
N GLY A 33 -32.58 27.07 -9.91
CA GLY A 33 -32.50 25.69 -9.43
C GLY A 33 -31.46 24.79 -10.10
N ASN A 34 -30.57 25.33 -10.94
CA ASN A 34 -29.48 24.52 -11.52
C ASN A 34 -28.38 24.29 -10.49
N GLU A 35 -27.91 23.05 -10.36
CA GLU A 35 -26.82 22.69 -9.46
C GLU A 35 -25.49 22.53 -10.22
N TYR A 36 -24.43 23.14 -9.68
CA TYR A 36 -23.06 23.01 -10.15
C TYR A 36 -22.20 22.41 -9.03
N ARG A 37 -21.41 21.39 -9.38
CA ARG A 37 -20.53 20.67 -8.45
C ARG A 37 -19.08 20.80 -8.89
N SER A 38 -18.20 21.18 -7.97
CA SER A 38 -16.76 21.23 -8.20
C SER A 38 -16.05 20.34 -7.19
N LEU A 39 -15.39 19.29 -7.67
CA LEU A 39 -14.55 18.41 -6.86
C LEU A 39 -13.23 19.13 -6.56
N LEU A 40 -12.94 19.39 -5.28
CA LEU A 40 -11.72 20.07 -4.85
C LEU A 40 -10.51 19.12 -4.88
N HIS A 41 -10.70 17.87 -4.44
CA HIS A 41 -9.75 16.79 -4.61
C HIS A 41 -10.46 15.43 -4.68
N PRO A 42 -9.89 14.42 -5.37
CA PRO A 42 -10.52 13.12 -5.55
C PRO A 42 -10.29 12.14 -4.39
N PHE A 43 -9.52 12.54 -3.37
CA PHE A 43 -9.16 11.67 -2.25
C PHE A 43 -10.31 11.54 -1.24
N PRO A 44 -10.64 10.33 -0.78
CA PRO A 44 -11.53 10.16 0.36
C PRO A 44 -10.84 10.70 1.61
N LYS A 45 -11.62 11.36 2.48
CA LYS A 45 -11.13 11.88 3.76
C LYS A 45 -11.97 11.28 4.88
N MET A 46 -11.32 10.60 5.81
CA MET A 46 -11.96 10.02 6.97
C MET A 46 -12.20 11.08 8.04
N ARG A 47 -13.39 11.04 8.62
CA ARG A 47 -13.74 11.70 9.88
C ARG A 47 -14.35 10.66 10.81
N CYS A 48 -13.93 10.64 12.06
CA CYS A 48 -14.57 9.82 13.07
C CYS A 48 -14.95 10.65 14.30
N ASP A 49 -16.11 10.30 14.86
CA ASP A 49 -16.50 10.71 16.20
C ASP A 49 -16.32 9.49 17.09
N ILE A 50 -15.47 9.64 18.10
CA ILE A 50 -15.14 8.58 19.02
C ILE A 50 -15.74 8.91 20.37
N SER A 51 -16.44 7.92 20.91
CA SER A 51 -16.97 7.94 22.26
C SER A 51 -16.47 6.72 23.03
N TYR A 52 -16.09 6.95 24.28
CA TYR A 52 -15.74 5.92 25.25
C TYR A 52 -16.67 6.06 26.44
N GLU A 53 -17.60 5.14 26.60
CA GLU A 53 -18.59 5.11 27.66
C GLU A 53 -18.20 4.12 28.76
N MET A 54 -18.55 4.45 30.00
CA MET A 54 -18.41 3.57 31.16
C MET A 54 -17.02 2.92 31.33
N ARG A 55 -15.96 3.67 31.01
CA ARG A 55 -14.56 3.21 31.14
C ARG A 55 -13.99 3.60 32.50
N LYS A 56 -13.05 2.81 33.01
CA LYS A 56 -12.31 3.18 34.22
C LYS A 56 -11.64 4.54 34.03
N GLY A 57 -11.69 5.40 35.05
CA GLY A 57 -11.15 6.75 34.96
C GLY A 57 -9.69 6.78 34.52
N GLN A 58 -8.87 5.90 35.12
CA GLN A 58 -7.45 5.76 34.75
C GLN A 58 -7.26 5.39 33.28
N TRP A 59 -8.12 4.53 32.73
CA TRP A 59 -8.01 4.11 31.32
C TRP A 59 -8.24 5.29 30.37
N VAL A 60 -9.25 6.13 30.66
CA VAL A 60 -9.57 7.33 29.86
C VAL A 60 -8.42 8.34 29.93
N ILE A 61 -7.82 8.52 31.11
CA ILE A 61 -6.65 9.37 31.29
C ILE A 61 -5.50 8.87 30.41
N ASP A 62 -5.10 7.60 30.56
CA ASP A 62 -3.91 7.05 29.90
C ASP A 62 -4.03 7.00 28.36
N ASN A 63 -5.23 6.73 27.84
CA ASN A 63 -5.44 6.46 26.41
C ASN A 63 -5.99 7.66 25.62
N VAL A 64 -6.70 8.59 26.29
CA VAL A 64 -7.35 9.73 25.64
C VAL A 64 -6.70 11.04 26.05
N LEU A 65 -6.68 11.33 27.35
CA LEU A 65 -6.19 12.61 27.86
C LEU A 65 -4.68 12.75 27.67
N ASP A 66 -3.93 11.71 27.99
CA ASP A 66 -2.48 11.69 27.82
C ASP A 66 -2.08 11.73 26.34
N LEU A 67 -2.82 11.04 25.46
CA LEU A 67 -2.63 11.13 24.02
C LEU A 67 -2.87 12.57 23.52
N TYR A 68 -3.94 13.21 23.97
CA TYR A 68 -4.25 14.61 23.64
C TYR A 68 -3.16 15.58 24.12
N HIS A 69 -2.64 15.39 25.33
CA HIS A 69 -1.52 16.19 25.83
C HIS A 69 -0.22 15.92 25.07
N ARG A 70 0.10 14.67 24.73
CA ARG A 70 1.24 14.33 23.86
C ARG A 70 1.10 14.97 22.47
N CYS A 71 -0.12 15.11 21.96
CA CYS A 71 -0.40 15.77 20.69
C CYS A 71 -0.42 17.31 20.76
N LEU A 72 -0.27 17.90 21.96
CA LEU A 72 -0.50 19.32 22.20
C LEU A 72 -1.88 19.78 21.68
N GLY A 73 -2.89 18.96 21.95
CA GLY A 73 -4.26 19.13 21.45
C GLY A 73 -4.37 18.80 19.96
N ARG A 74 -4.79 19.78 19.15
CA ARG A 74 -5.03 19.62 17.71
C ARG A 74 -3.77 19.76 16.84
N PHE A 75 -2.60 19.89 17.46
CA PHE A 75 -1.36 20.24 16.77
C PHE A 75 -0.69 19.04 16.09
N ALA A 76 -0.39 17.98 16.84
CA ALA A 76 0.27 16.79 16.30
C ALA A 76 -0.72 15.71 15.87
N GLY A 77 -0.34 14.93 14.86
CA GLY A 77 -1.11 13.78 14.39
C GLY A 77 -0.69 12.45 15.03
N PHE A 78 -1.53 11.42 14.88
CA PHE A 78 -1.34 10.06 15.37
C PHE A 78 -2.00 9.05 14.42
N ARG A 79 -1.75 7.75 14.64
CA ARG A 79 -2.27 6.66 13.80
C ARG A 79 -3.66 6.23 14.26
N VAL A 80 -4.60 6.05 13.33
CA VAL A 80 -5.94 5.49 13.60
C VAL A 80 -6.17 4.28 12.70
N ARG A 81 -6.51 3.13 13.28
CA ARG A 81 -6.93 1.96 12.51
C ARG A 81 -8.45 1.99 12.32
N ASN A 82 -8.90 2.18 11.09
CA ASN A 82 -10.32 2.07 10.74
C ASN A 82 -10.71 0.59 10.69
N THR A 83 -11.58 0.14 11.59
CA THR A 83 -11.97 -1.28 11.70
C THR A 83 -12.82 -1.76 10.52
N ALA A 84 -13.43 -0.85 9.76
CA ALA A 84 -14.16 -1.15 8.54
C ALA A 84 -13.25 -1.20 7.31
N ASP A 85 -12.10 -0.52 7.35
CA ASP A 85 -11.17 -0.38 6.23
C ASP A 85 -9.70 -0.23 6.68
N TYR A 86 -8.99 -1.35 6.82
CA TYR A 86 -7.58 -1.36 7.24
C TYR A 86 -6.67 -2.20 6.33
N SER A 87 -7.20 -2.79 5.25
CA SER A 87 -6.48 -3.71 4.38
C SER A 87 -6.66 -3.37 2.91
N SER A 88 -5.59 -3.54 2.13
CA SER A 88 -5.59 -3.51 0.67
C SER A 88 -6.52 -4.55 0.04
N ASN A 89 -6.76 -5.67 0.72
CA ASN A 89 -7.60 -6.76 0.24
C ASN A 89 -9.02 -6.68 0.83
N ALA A 90 -10.03 -6.47 -0.02
CA ALA A 90 -11.43 -6.51 0.36
C ALA A 90 -11.75 -5.73 1.66
N TYR A 91 -11.13 -4.55 1.84
CA TYR A 91 -11.18 -3.67 3.02
C TYR A 91 -10.59 -4.22 4.32
N LYS A 92 -10.77 -5.52 4.59
CA LYS A 92 -10.39 -6.17 5.88
C LYS A 92 -9.77 -7.55 5.71
N GLY A 93 -9.68 -8.06 4.47
CA GLY A 93 -9.13 -9.36 4.14
C GLY A 93 -7.62 -9.42 4.37
N VAL A 94 -7.06 -10.63 4.37
CA VAL A 94 -5.62 -10.83 4.49
C VAL A 94 -4.92 -10.29 3.24
N PRO A 95 -3.91 -9.41 3.36
CA PRO A 95 -3.21 -8.87 2.21
C PRO A 95 -2.59 -9.94 1.30
N THR A 96 -2.63 -9.71 0.00
CA THR A 96 -1.89 -10.48 -1.01
C THR A 96 -1.03 -9.56 -1.87
N ALA A 97 0.08 -10.05 -2.42
CA ALA A 97 0.99 -9.20 -3.21
C ALA A 97 0.34 -8.57 -4.47
N LEU A 98 -0.85 -9.02 -4.86
CA LEU A 98 -1.57 -8.63 -6.08
C LEU A 98 -2.74 -7.68 -5.82
N ASP A 99 -2.95 -7.23 -4.58
CA ASP A 99 -4.19 -6.53 -4.20
C ASP A 99 -4.38 -5.20 -4.93
N GLN A 100 -3.38 -4.32 -4.87
CA GLN A 100 -3.50 -2.93 -5.33
C GLN A 100 -2.32 -2.56 -6.23
N PRO A 101 -2.54 -1.88 -7.36
CA PRO A 101 -1.47 -1.27 -8.13
C PRO A 101 -0.81 -0.13 -7.34
N MET A 102 0.48 0.08 -7.57
CA MET A 102 1.21 1.20 -7.00
C MET A 102 1.46 2.30 -8.02
N GLN A 103 1.57 3.54 -7.54
CA GLN A 103 1.96 4.67 -8.38
C GLN A 103 3.48 4.78 -8.46
N LEU A 104 4.03 4.89 -9.67
CA LEU A 104 5.45 5.22 -9.86
C LEU A 104 5.72 6.67 -9.41
N VAL A 105 6.70 6.86 -8.53
CA VAL A 105 7.14 8.18 -8.04
C VAL A 105 8.41 8.62 -8.74
N SER A 106 9.39 7.72 -8.82
CA SER A 106 10.66 7.91 -9.53
C SER A 106 11.23 6.52 -9.86
N ALA A 107 12.37 6.44 -10.55
CA ALA A 107 12.97 5.17 -10.94
C ALA A 107 13.15 4.23 -9.73
N GLY A 108 12.48 3.07 -9.77
CA GLY A 108 12.52 2.07 -8.69
C GLY A 108 11.75 2.44 -7.42
N VAL A 109 11.08 3.59 -7.36
CA VAL A 109 10.32 4.04 -6.18
C VAL A 109 8.83 4.17 -6.50
N TYR A 110 8.01 3.49 -5.70
CA TYR A 110 6.57 3.40 -5.86
C TYR A 110 5.85 3.83 -4.59
N GLN A 111 4.68 4.45 -4.73
CA GLN A 111 3.81 4.83 -3.63
C GLN A 111 2.71 3.79 -3.46
N LEU A 112 2.53 3.30 -2.22
CA LEU A 112 1.39 2.47 -1.86
C LEU A 112 0.09 3.28 -2.00
N GLN A 113 -0.91 2.65 -2.61
CA GLN A 113 -2.20 3.26 -2.86
C GLN A 113 -3.31 2.24 -2.65
N LYS A 114 -4.48 2.72 -2.22
CA LYS A 114 -5.70 1.93 -2.15
C LYS A 114 -6.75 2.52 -3.07
N LEU A 115 -7.18 1.75 -4.08
CA LEU A 115 -8.27 2.14 -4.95
C LEU A 115 -9.61 1.68 -4.37
N TYR A 116 -10.60 2.57 -4.46
CA TYR A 116 -11.95 2.31 -3.99
C TYR A 116 -12.91 2.01 -5.15
N GLY A 117 -13.98 1.28 -4.83
CA GLY A 117 -15.05 0.97 -5.78
C GLY A 117 -14.68 -0.07 -6.85
N ALA A 118 -13.70 -0.94 -6.60
CA ALA A 118 -13.17 -1.91 -7.57
C ALA A 118 -14.22 -2.81 -8.24
N ALA A 119 -15.32 -3.13 -7.55
CA ALA A 119 -16.37 -4.03 -8.04
C ALA A 119 -17.20 -3.50 -9.23
N GLY A 120 -17.15 -2.19 -9.53
CA GLY A 120 -17.84 -1.58 -10.68
C GLY A 120 -16.87 -1.01 -11.71
N LYS A 121 -17.30 -0.75 -12.96
CA LYS A 121 -16.49 0.02 -13.93
C LYS A 121 -16.26 1.45 -13.40
N PRO A 122 -15.14 2.12 -13.71
CA PRO A 122 -14.99 3.55 -13.42
C PRO A 122 -16.13 4.29 -14.15
N THR A 123 -17.04 4.89 -13.39
CA THR A 123 -18.27 5.49 -13.93
C THR A 123 -18.11 6.95 -14.36
N ILE A 124 -16.98 7.59 -14.04
CA ILE A 124 -16.73 9.01 -14.31
C ILE A 124 -15.31 9.25 -14.86
N THR A 125 -15.13 10.36 -15.58
CA THR A 125 -13.86 10.75 -16.24
C THR A 125 -12.67 10.85 -15.27
N THR A 126 -12.91 11.24 -14.02
CA THR A 126 -11.88 11.35 -12.97
C THR A 126 -11.30 10.00 -12.55
N GLY A 127 -11.90 8.90 -13.00
CA GLY A 127 -11.47 7.55 -12.66
C GLY A 127 -12.00 7.10 -11.29
N ARG A 128 -11.26 6.20 -10.65
CA ARG A 128 -11.61 5.67 -9.33
C ARG A 128 -11.03 6.55 -8.22
N PRO A 129 -11.71 6.68 -7.08
CA PRO A 129 -11.09 7.28 -5.90
C PRO A 129 -9.88 6.46 -5.44
N VAL A 130 -8.83 7.16 -5.04
CA VAL A 130 -7.58 6.56 -4.57
C VAL A 130 -7.21 7.20 -3.25
N ARG A 131 -6.80 6.40 -2.25
CA ARG A 131 -6.12 6.89 -1.04
C ARG A 131 -4.64 6.62 -1.21
N THR A 132 -3.82 7.67 -1.07
CA THR A 132 -2.38 7.50 -0.87
C THR A 132 -2.17 6.92 0.51
N VAL A 133 -1.46 5.80 0.58
CA VAL A 133 -1.28 5.08 1.84
C VAL A 133 0.01 5.56 2.48
N PHE A 134 -0.14 6.26 3.59
CA PHE A 134 0.92 6.53 4.55
C PHE A 134 0.82 5.51 5.69
N LYS A 135 1.87 5.39 6.50
CA LYS A 135 1.83 4.57 7.72
C LYS A 135 1.37 3.11 7.52
N PRO A 136 1.86 2.35 6.51
CA PRO A 136 1.53 0.93 6.39
C PRO A 136 1.99 0.16 7.63
N VAL A 137 1.28 -0.90 7.98
CA VAL A 137 1.61 -1.74 9.13
C VAL A 137 2.85 -2.57 8.78
N ALA A 138 3.92 -2.37 9.56
CA ALA A 138 5.17 -3.09 9.39
C ALA A 138 4.93 -4.61 9.41
N GLY A 139 5.62 -5.34 8.52
CA GLY A 139 5.51 -6.80 8.40
C GLY A 139 4.28 -7.31 7.64
N THR A 140 3.34 -6.45 7.24
CA THR A 140 2.16 -6.86 6.44
C THR A 140 2.30 -6.60 4.95
N VAL A 141 3.33 -5.82 4.56
CA VAL A 141 3.53 -5.39 3.19
C VAL A 141 4.08 -6.54 2.34
N LEU A 142 3.46 -6.76 1.19
CA LEU A 142 3.83 -7.73 0.17
C LEU A 142 3.89 -6.99 -1.17
N VAL A 143 4.90 -7.27 -2.00
CA VAL A 143 5.09 -6.59 -3.29
C VAL A 143 5.16 -7.64 -4.40
N ALA A 144 4.60 -7.34 -5.56
CA ALA A 144 4.75 -8.14 -6.77
C ALA A 144 5.06 -7.26 -7.98
N ILE A 145 5.74 -7.87 -8.95
CA ILE A 145 5.90 -7.31 -10.30
C ILE A 145 5.38 -8.36 -11.28
N GLY A 146 4.61 -7.94 -12.30
CA GLY A 146 4.16 -8.84 -13.37
C GLY A 146 3.38 -10.06 -12.86
N GLY A 147 2.69 -9.94 -11.71
CA GLY A 147 1.98 -11.04 -11.06
C GLY A 147 2.83 -11.96 -10.19
N VAL A 148 4.15 -11.76 -10.13
CA VAL A 148 5.07 -12.57 -9.32
C VAL A 148 5.43 -11.84 -8.04
N ALA A 149 5.10 -12.44 -6.89
CA ALA A 149 5.50 -11.91 -5.59
C ALA A 149 7.03 -11.84 -5.46
N LEU A 150 7.52 -10.70 -4.98
CA LEU A 150 8.93 -10.47 -4.74
C LEU A 150 9.32 -10.92 -3.32
N PRO A 151 10.49 -11.56 -3.13
CA PRO A 151 11.08 -11.72 -1.81
C PRO A 151 11.37 -10.34 -1.18
N SER A 152 11.32 -10.28 0.15
CA SER A 152 11.57 -9.06 0.93
C SER A 152 12.98 -8.48 0.73
N ALA A 153 13.94 -9.26 0.23
CA ALA A 153 15.28 -8.75 -0.10
C ALA A 153 15.31 -7.85 -1.36
N GLN A 154 14.30 -7.92 -2.22
CA GLN A 154 14.26 -7.18 -3.49
C GLN A 154 13.57 -5.81 -3.38
N TRP A 155 13.10 -5.43 -2.19
CA TRP A 155 12.45 -4.15 -1.96
C TRP A 155 12.51 -3.76 -0.48
N ALA A 156 12.36 -2.47 -0.19
CA ALA A 156 12.22 -1.94 1.15
C ALA A 156 10.97 -1.06 1.22
N VAL A 157 10.32 -1.01 2.39
CA VAL A 157 9.20 -0.10 2.65
C VAL A 157 9.60 0.95 3.67
N ASP A 158 9.32 2.20 3.36
CA ASP A 158 9.29 3.28 4.33
C ASP A 158 7.90 3.30 4.99
N THR A 159 7.84 2.91 6.27
CA THR A 159 6.59 2.83 7.04
C THR A 159 6.08 4.18 7.52
N ILE A 160 6.76 5.28 7.20
CA ILE A 160 6.27 6.64 7.41
C ILE A 160 5.57 7.12 6.14
N THR A 161 6.27 7.08 5.01
CA THR A 161 5.77 7.63 3.74
C THR A 161 4.93 6.65 2.92
N GLY A 162 4.98 5.35 3.24
CA GLY A 162 4.35 4.30 2.44
C GLY A 162 4.99 4.11 1.07
N ARG A 163 6.28 4.45 0.93
CA ARG A 163 7.03 4.27 -0.30
C ARG A 163 7.74 2.92 -0.32
N ILE A 164 7.62 2.23 -1.44
CA ILE A 164 8.40 1.04 -1.77
C ILE A 164 9.58 1.45 -2.63
N THR A 165 10.79 1.07 -2.22
CA THR A 165 12.00 1.21 -3.02
C THR A 165 12.46 -0.17 -3.44
N LEU A 166 12.49 -0.44 -4.75
CA LEU A 166 13.04 -1.67 -5.30
C LEU A 166 14.57 -1.67 -5.14
N ALA A 167 15.14 -2.87 -4.96
CA ALA A 167 16.58 -3.05 -4.96
C ALA A 167 17.20 -2.61 -6.29
N ALA A 168 18.52 -2.37 -6.28
CA ALA A 168 19.28 -2.03 -7.47
C ALA A 168 19.03 -3.04 -8.60
N ASN A 169 18.90 -2.54 -9.83
CA ASN A 169 18.68 -3.41 -10.97
C ASN A 169 19.91 -4.31 -11.17
N LYS A 170 19.69 -5.62 -11.13
CA LYS A 170 20.66 -6.60 -11.60
C LYS A 170 20.25 -6.96 -13.01
N THR A 171 21.16 -6.84 -13.96
CA THR A 171 20.90 -7.17 -15.36
C THR A 171 22.11 -7.85 -15.98
N ASP A 172 21.86 -8.79 -16.88
CA ASP A 172 22.89 -9.45 -17.68
C ASP A 172 22.32 -9.75 -19.08
N THR A 173 23.22 -9.88 -20.05
CA THR A 173 22.95 -10.38 -21.39
C THR A 173 22.74 -11.88 -21.38
N ILE A 174 21.79 -12.36 -22.19
CA ILE A 174 21.54 -13.78 -22.35
C ILE A 174 22.40 -14.31 -23.49
N VAL A 175 23.13 -15.40 -23.23
CA VAL A 175 23.98 -16.08 -24.23
C VAL A 175 23.36 -17.41 -24.68
N GLY A 176 22.49 -18.00 -23.85
CA GLY A 176 21.80 -19.25 -24.16
C GLY A 176 20.59 -19.50 -23.27
N ILE A 177 19.60 -20.24 -23.78
CA ILE A 177 18.43 -20.69 -23.01
C ILE A 177 18.11 -22.13 -23.38
N THR A 178 17.97 -22.99 -22.37
CA THR A 178 17.58 -24.39 -22.58
C THR A 178 16.08 -24.56 -22.83
N LYS A 179 15.72 -25.62 -23.55
CA LYS A 179 14.34 -26.12 -23.65
C LYS A 179 14.09 -27.19 -22.59
N ALA A 180 13.50 -26.80 -21.47
CA ALA A 180 13.36 -27.67 -20.30
C ALA A 180 12.12 -27.30 -19.47
N ALA A 181 11.72 -28.19 -18.55
CA ALA A 181 10.61 -27.92 -17.62
C ALA A 181 10.94 -26.78 -16.65
N GLN A 182 12.23 -26.56 -16.39
CA GLN A 182 12.77 -25.35 -15.79
C GLN A 182 13.88 -24.84 -16.70
N ALA A 183 13.67 -23.71 -17.36
CA ALA A 183 14.66 -23.14 -18.25
C ALA A 183 15.93 -22.75 -17.49
N VAL A 184 17.07 -23.12 -18.04
CA VAL A 184 18.40 -22.65 -17.60
C VAL A 184 18.83 -21.57 -18.57
N ILE A 185 19.14 -20.39 -18.04
CA ILE A 185 19.60 -19.22 -18.78
C ILE A 185 21.09 -19.06 -18.50
N ASP A 186 21.88 -19.00 -19.57
CA ASP A 186 23.29 -18.63 -19.54
C ASP A 186 23.40 -17.09 -19.51
N VAL A 187 23.88 -16.59 -18.38
CA VAL A 187 24.12 -15.19 -18.03
C VAL A 187 25.63 -15.02 -17.86
N GLY A 188 26.24 -14.07 -18.57
CA GLY A 188 27.70 -14.01 -18.67
C GLY A 188 28.42 -13.95 -17.31
N THR A 189 27.98 -13.08 -16.40
CA THR A 189 28.48 -13.03 -15.01
C THR A 189 27.32 -13.05 -14.02
N ASN A 190 27.11 -14.21 -13.40
CA ASN A 190 25.95 -14.40 -12.54
C ASN A 190 26.05 -13.66 -11.20
N THR A 191 25.42 -12.49 -11.12
CA THR A 191 25.24 -11.70 -9.88
C THR A 191 23.89 -11.95 -9.19
N PHE A 192 23.04 -12.78 -9.79
CA PHE A 192 21.73 -13.11 -9.27
C PHE A 192 21.81 -14.10 -8.11
N LEU A 193 20.76 -14.12 -7.30
CA LEU A 193 20.58 -15.00 -6.16
C LEU A 193 19.32 -15.85 -6.32
N VAL A 194 19.33 -17.05 -5.73
CA VAL A 194 18.15 -17.91 -5.67
C VAL A 194 17.03 -17.18 -4.91
N GLY A 195 15.82 -17.24 -5.45
CA GLY A 195 14.64 -16.54 -4.93
C GLY A 195 14.39 -15.17 -5.56
N GLU A 196 15.35 -14.58 -6.28
CA GLU A 196 15.12 -13.31 -6.97
C GLU A 196 14.15 -13.48 -8.15
N SER A 197 13.24 -12.52 -8.31
CA SER A 197 12.40 -12.39 -9.49
C SER A 197 13.14 -11.67 -10.61
N VAL A 198 13.06 -12.21 -11.82
CA VAL A 198 13.64 -11.63 -13.03
C VAL A 198 12.68 -11.70 -14.21
N VAL A 199 12.76 -10.70 -15.09
CA VAL A 199 12.04 -10.66 -16.38
C VAL A 199 13.03 -10.85 -17.52
N ILE A 200 12.59 -11.57 -18.56
CA ILE A 200 13.34 -11.79 -19.79
C ILE A 200 12.79 -10.91 -20.92
N SER A 201 13.66 -10.34 -21.75
CA SER A 201 13.27 -9.48 -22.87
C SER A 201 14.26 -9.59 -24.02
N GLY A 202 13.82 -9.26 -25.25
CA GLY A 202 14.70 -9.13 -26.42
C GLY A 202 15.29 -10.43 -26.98
N VAL A 203 14.78 -11.60 -26.59
CA VAL A 203 15.25 -12.91 -27.06
C VAL A 203 14.76 -13.19 -28.47
N ALA A 204 15.68 -13.60 -29.36
CA ALA A 204 15.37 -14.10 -30.69
C ALA A 204 15.31 -15.63 -30.75
N GLY A 205 14.49 -16.17 -31.65
CA GLY A 205 14.23 -17.61 -31.78
C GLY A 205 13.24 -18.11 -30.73
N MET A 206 13.51 -17.94 -29.44
CA MET A 206 12.61 -18.30 -28.34
C MET A 206 11.73 -17.11 -27.92
N THR A 207 10.94 -16.55 -28.83
CA THR A 207 10.22 -15.28 -28.58
C THR A 207 9.11 -15.37 -27.54
N GLN A 208 8.60 -16.57 -27.23
CA GLN A 208 7.56 -16.82 -26.23
C GLN A 208 8.00 -16.49 -24.81
N ILE A 209 9.32 -16.46 -24.54
CA ILE A 209 9.85 -16.14 -23.22
C ILE A 209 9.90 -14.64 -22.93
N ASN A 210 9.79 -13.80 -23.96
CA ASN A 210 9.87 -12.35 -23.81
C ASN A 210 8.66 -11.82 -23.02
N GLY A 211 8.94 -10.99 -22.01
CA GLY A 211 7.95 -10.45 -21.09
C GLY A 211 7.54 -11.40 -19.97
N LEU A 212 8.05 -12.65 -19.95
CA LEU A 212 7.82 -13.54 -18.83
C LEU A 212 8.71 -13.16 -17.65
N ARG A 213 8.11 -13.11 -16.47
CA ARG A 213 8.77 -12.94 -15.19
C ARG A 213 8.67 -14.20 -14.36
N ALA A 214 9.76 -14.60 -13.72
CA ALA A 214 9.80 -15.78 -12.87
C ALA A 214 10.84 -15.65 -11.75
N LEU A 215 10.70 -16.51 -10.73
CA LEU A 215 11.70 -16.65 -9.68
C LEU A 215 12.87 -17.52 -10.17
N ILE A 216 14.07 -17.17 -9.71
CA ILE A 216 15.26 -18.02 -9.85
C ILE A 216 15.17 -19.14 -8.82
N THR A 217 15.14 -20.39 -9.27
CA THR A 217 15.03 -21.58 -8.43
C THR A 217 16.37 -22.19 -8.08
N ALA A 218 17.39 -21.98 -8.92
CA ALA A 218 18.75 -22.45 -8.66
C ALA A 218 19.80 -21.56 -9.34
N LYS A 219 21.02 -21.63 -8.79
CA LYS A 219 22.25 -21.06 -9.36
C LYS A 219 23.26 -22.21 -9.48
N PRO A 220 23.25 -22.97 -10.59
CA PRO A 220 24.10 -24.15 -10.72
C PRO A 220 25.59 -23.82 -10.66
N ASP A 221 25.99 -22.67 -11.21
CA ASP A 221 27.38 -22.22 -11.29
C ASP A 221 27.48 -20.69 -11.46
N ALA A 222 28.65 -20.20 -11.89
CA ALA A 222 28.95 -18.78 -12.03
C ALA A 222 28.37 -18.12 -13.29
N THR A 223 27.80 -18.87 -14.23
CA THR A 223 27.26 -18.36 -15.49
C THR A 223 25.81 -18.80 -15.75
N HIS A 224 25.21 -19.63 -14.91
CA HIS A 224 23.84 -20.09 -15.15
C HIS A 224 22.87 -19.75 -14.01
N ILE A 225 21.65 -19.40 -14.38
CA ILE A 225 20.49 -19.37 -13.48
C ILE A 225 19.41 -20.32 -13.99
N THR A 226 18.74 -21.02 -13.08
CA THR A 226 17.53 -21.79 -13.39
C THR A 226 16.32 -20.96 -12.98
N VAL A 227 15.36 -20.78 -13.88
CA VAL A 227 14.14 -20.01 -13.63
C VAL A 227 12.91 -20.90 -13.62
N ALA A 228 11.88 -20.50 -12.88
CA ALA A 228 10.59 -21.18 -12.80
C ALA A 228 9.73 -20.98 -14.07
N ILE A 229 10.29 -21.27 -15.25
CA ILE A 229 9.64 -21.20 -16.55
C ILE A 229 9.75 -22.56 -17.24
N ASN A 230 8.61 -23.11 -17.68
CA ASN A 230 8.59 -24.28 -18.54
C ASN A 230 8.72 -23.87 -20.02
N SER A 231 9.92 -24.04 -20.58
CA SER A 231 10.25 -23.70 -21.97
C SER A 231 10.19 -24.89 -22.94
N THR A 232 9.73 -26.07 -22.50
CA THR A 232 9.73 -27.29 -23.35
C THR A 232 9.00 -27.10 -24.68
N ALA A 233 7.90 -26.36 -24.67
CA ALA A 233 7.08 -26.07 -25.85
C ALA A 233 7.55 -24.84 -26.65
N PHE A 234 8.56 -24.11 -26.18
CA PHE A 234 9.02 -22.90 -26.87
C PHE A 234 9.90 -23.23 -28.08
N SER A 235 10.08 -22.27 -28.98
CA SER A 235 11.03 -22.40 -30.09
C SER A 235 12.48 -22.31 -29.59
N THR A 236 13.43 -22.78 -30.40
CA THR A 236 14.85 -22.81 -30.01
C THR A 236 15.40 -21.38 -29.92
N TYR A 237 16.13 -21.10 -28.84
CA TYR A 237 16.90 -19.87 -28.70
C TYR A 237 17.89 -19.73 -29.86
N THR A 238 18.02 -18.54 -30.43
CA THR A 238 19.03 -18.26 -31.47
C THR A 238 20.04 -17.22 -31.03
N SER A 239 19.59 -16.09 -30.48
CA SER A 239 20.48 -15.03 -30.03
C SER A 239 19.76 -14.00 -29.16
N GLY A 240 20.56 -13.14 -28.52
CA GLY A 240 20.12 -11.90 -27.91
C GLY A 240 19.33 -12.07 -26.62
N GLY A 241 18.85 -10.94 -26.13
CA GLY A 241 18.03 -10.87 -24.94
C GLY A 241 18.79 -10.48 -23.68
N THR A 242 18.01 -10.03 -22.72
CA THR A 242 18.46 -9.52 -21.43
C THR A 242 17.58 -10.10 -20.35
N VAL A 243 18.19 -10.40 -19.21
CA VAL A 243 17.48 -10.71 -17.97
C VAL A 243 17.71 -9.57 -16.99
N GLN A 244 16.67 -9.14 -16.28
CA GLN A 244 16.80 -8.10 -15.26
C GLN A 244 15.82 -8.23 -14.10
N THR A 245 16.15 -7.67 -12.94
CA THR A 245 15.28 -7.71 -11.75
C THR A 245 14.20 -6.63 -11.75
N GLN A 246 14.49 -5.45 -12.28
CA GLN A 246 13.53 -4.34 -12.32
C GLN A 246 12.36 -4.58 -13.31
N PRO A 247 11.22 -3.89 -13.11
CA PRO A 247 10.09 -3.98 -14.03
C PRO A 247 10.45 -3.41 -15.41
N VAL A 248 10.04 -4.10 -16.47
CA VAL A 248 10.06 -3.52 -17.82
C VAL A 248 8.81 -2.70 -18.08
N ALA A 249 8.84 -1.90 -19.15
CA ALA A 249 7.69 -1.10 -19.57
C ALA A 249 6.43 -1.98 -19.75
N GLY A 250 5.35 -1.61 -19.06
CA GLY A 250 4.08 -2.33 -19.10
C GLY A 250 3.91 -3.40 -18.01
N GLU A 251 4.96 -3.76 -17.25
CA GLU A 251 4.77 -4.64 -16.10
C GLU A 251 4.07 -3.90 -14.95
N ALA A 252 2.95 -4.46 -14.50
CA ALA A 252 2.26 -3.96 -13.33
C ALA A 252 3.08 -4.21 -12.06
N VAL A 253 3.23 -3.18 -11.24
CA VAL A 253 3.81 -3.30 -9.91
C VAL A 253 2.68 -3.13 -8.90
N THR A 254 2.47 -4.14 -8.08
CA THR A 254 1.35 -4.23 -7.13
C THR A 254 1.85 -4.50 -5.73
N ALA A 255 1.01 -4.21 -4.74
CA ALA A 255 1.28 -4.53 -3.36
C ALA A 255 0.00 -4.88 -2.60
N GLY A 256 0.18 -5.66 -1.54
CA GLY A 256 -0.80 -5.83 -0.46
C GLY A 256 -0.21 -5.35 0.86
N PHE A 257 -1.03 -4.80 1.73
CA PHE A 257 -0.64 -4.23 3.02
C PHE A 257 -1.85 -4.03 3.92
N GLU A 258 -1.63 -4.06 5.24
CA GLU A 258 -2.50 -3.35 6.18
C GLU A 258 -2.00 -1.91 6.37
N PHE A 259 -2.88 -1.00 6.76
CA PHE A 259 -2.52 0.40 6.97
C PHE A 259 -3.29 1.03 8.15
N ASP A 260 -2.67 2.05 8.73
CA ASP A 260 -3.33 3.00 9.61
C ASP A 260 -3.56 4.32 8.86
N ILE A 261 -4.59 5.06 9.25
CA ILE A 261 -4.91 6.37 8.70
C ILE A 261 -4.29 7.45 9.62
N PRO A 262 -3.43 8.32 9.09
CA PRO A 262 -2.85 9.42 9.85
C PRO A 262 -3.94 10.46 10.14
N CYS A 263 -4.17 10.76 11.41
CA CYS A 263 -5.24 11.67 11.84
C CYS A 263 -4.74 12.66 12.89
N ARG A 264 -5.57 13.66 13.22
CA ARG A 264 -5.40 14.53 14.39
C ARG A 264 -6.75 14.76 15.08
N PHE A 265 -6.72 15.23 16.33
CA PHE A 265 -7.92 15.78 16.96
C PHE A 265 -8.43 16.99 16.17
N ASP A 266 -9.76 17.08 16.00
CA ASP A 266 -10.44 18.19 15.33
C ASP A 266 -11.19 19.11 16.31
N SER A 267 -11.52 18.60 17.49
CA SER A 267 -12.11 19.33 18.60
C SER A 267 -11.25 19.25 19.87
N ASP A 268 -11.56 20.07 20.87
CA ASP A 268 -11.01 19.92 22.22
C ASP A 268 -11.80 18.85 22.98
N LEU A 269 -11.21 18.26 24.02
CA LEU A 269 -11.83 17.19 24.82
C LEU A 269 -12.91 17.70 25.81
N SER A 270 -13.83 18.56 25.38
CA SER A 270 -14.86 19.15 26.24
C SER A 270 -15.91 18.16 26.76
N GLY A 271 -15.95 16.93 26.22
CA GLY A 271 -16.93 15.89 26.55
C GLY A 271 -16.51 14.86 27.60
N ILE A 272 -15.35 15.03 28.26
CA ILE A 272 -14.88 14.09 29.29
C ILE A 272 -15.54 14.41 30.64
N THR A 273 -16.34 13.48 31.14
CA THR A 273 -17.10 13.64 32.40
C THR A 273 -16.97 12.40 33.28
N PHE A 274 -17.04 12.59 34.60
CA PHE A 274 -17.20 11.48 35.54
C PHE A 274 -18.66 11.06 35.57
N THR A 275 -18.93 9.78 35.32
CA THR A 275 -20.30 9.24 35.38
C THR A 275 -20.58 8.58 36.72
N THR A 276 -19.61 7.89 37.31
CA THR A 276 -19.64 7.36 38.69
C THR A 276 -18.23 7.31 39.29
N PHE A 277 -18.09 6.87 40.55
CA PHE A 277 -16.78 6.74 41.20
C PHE A 277 -15.87 5.78 40.40
N ASP A 278 -14.71 6.29 39.96
CA ASP A 278 -13.72 5.60 39.11
C ASP A 278 -14.22 5.22 37.70
N VAL A 279 -15.31 5.84 37.23
CA VAL A 279 -15.82 5.64 35.87
C VAL A 279 -15.99 6.98 35.17
N MET A 280 -15.42 7.09 33.97
CA MET A 280 -15.50 8.25 33.10
C MET A 280 -16.22 7.89 31.80
N SER A 281 -16.77 8.91 31.16
CA SER A 281 -17.23 8.84 29.78
C SER A 281 -16.67 10.03 29.01
N ALA A 282 -16.15 9.74 27.82
CA ALA A 282 -15.50 10.69 26.95
C ALA A 282 -16.20 10.59 25.58
N GLY A 283 -17.19 11.45 25.35
CA GLY A 283 -17.95 11.47 24.11
C GLY A 283 -17.62 12.66 23.22
N GLY A 284 -17.94 12.56 21.92
CA GLY A 284 -17.81 13.66 20.97
C GLY A 284 -16.37 14.02 20.62
N ILE A 285 -15.46 13.04 20.66
CA ILE A 285 -14.06 13.25 20.30
C ILE A 285 -13.96 13.19 18.79
N GLU A 286 -13.91 14.36 18.16
CA GLU A 286 -13.82 14.47 16.71
C GLU A 286 -12.37 14.30 16.26
N ILE A 287 -12.15 13.43 15.30
CA ILE A 287 -10.85 13.12 14.71
C ILE A 287 -10.97 13.21 13.19
N ILE A 288 -9.93 13.75 12.56
CA ILE A 288 -9.92 14.02 11.13
C ILE A 288 -8.63 13.53 10.47
N GLU A 289 -8.76 12.92 9.29
CA GLU A 289 -7.63 12.45 8.48
C GLU A 289 -6.77 13.62 7.97
N LEU A 290 -5.45 13.39 8.00
CA LEU A 290 -4.44 14.22 7.38
C LEU A 290 -4.09 13.62 6.01
N LEU A 291 -4.45 14.31 4.91
CA LEU A 291 -4.19 13.80 3.56
C LEU A 291 -2.70 13.85 3.18
N ASN A 292 -1.92 14.74 3.80
CA ASN A 292 -0.48 14.91 3.62
C ASN A 292 0.18 15.08 4.99
N PRO A 293 0.28 14.00 5.78
CA PRO A 293 0.86 14.03 7.13
C PRO A 293 2.37 14.30 7.11
#